data_AF-G9Y851-F1
#
_entry.id   AF-G9Y851-F1
#
_cell.length_a   1.000
_cell.length_b   1.000
_cell.length_c   1.000
_cell.angle_alpha   90.00
_cell.angle_beta   90.00
_cell.angle_gamma   90.00
#
_symmetry.space_group_name_H-M   'P 1'
#
loop_
_entity.id
_entity.type
_entity.pdbx_description
1 polymer ?
#
loop_
_entity_poly.entity_id
_entity_poly.type
_entity_poly.pdbx_seq_one_letter_code
_entity_poly.pdbx_strand_id
1 'polypeptide(L)'
;QTVDTTFVADGSTATIVNGDLTVTIDSAVANGTDTNAVQAKVTDANGNVVPNVAVTFTANNGATVTMASAMTGSNGLASTTLTNTKTGISRVSAAINSTSQSVDTTFIADGGTATIIDGNLTVTTNNAKADGADTNAVQAKVTDANGNVVTNVSVSFIADNGATVTSTSATTNQQGLATTTLTNTTSGVSKVTAKINGHSQTVDTTFVAD
;
A
#
# COMPACT_ATOMS: atom_id res chain seq x y z
N GLN A 1 -29.03 -49.94 24.29
CA GLN A 1 -28.17 -48.82 24.72
C GLN A 1 -27.17 -48.59 23.61
N THR A 2 -27.29 -47.47 22.91
CA THR A 2 -26.28 -47.06 21.93
C THR A 2 -25.30 -46.19 22.69
N VAL A 3 -24.03 -46.59 22.75
CA VAL A 3 -22.97 -45.76 23.30
C VAL A 3 -22.47 -44.91 22.15
N ASP A 4 -22.68 -43.60 22.23
CA ASP A 4 -22.08 -42.67 21.29
C ASP A 4 -20.57 -42.59 21.57
N THR A 5 -19.77 -43.21 20.71
CA THR A 5 -18.31 -43.04 20.73
C THR A 5 -17.96 -41.81 19.90
N THR A 6 -17.63 -40.71 20.56
CA THR A 6 -17.10 -39.52 19.87
C THR A 6 -15.60 -39.67 19.73
N PHE A 7 -15.11 -39.84 18.50
CA PHE A 7 -13.68 -39.72 18.22
C PHE A 7 -13.31 -38.23 18.30
N VAL A 8 -12.39 -37.89 19.20
CA VAL A 8 -11.86 -36.54 19.34
C VAL A 8 -10.61 -36.42 18.49
N ALA A 9 -10.49 -35.34 17.72
CA ALA A 9 -9.31 -35.08 16.91
C ALA A 9 -8.06 -34.92 17.79
N ASP A 10 -6.93 -35.45 17.34
CA ASP A 10 -5.69 -35.48 18.13
C ASP A 10 -4.91 -34.16 18.03
N GLY A 11 -5.04 -33.32 19.05
CA GLY A 11 -4.33 -32.04 19.14
C GLY A 11 -2.80 -32.14 19.14
N SER A 12 -2.22 -33.30 19.50
CA SER A 12 -0.77 -33.49 19.49
C SER A 12 -0.20 -33.64 18.08
N THR A 13 -1.03 -34.06 17.12
CA THR A 13 -0.67 -34.18 15.70
C THR A 13 -1.24 -33.03 14.85
N ALA A 14 -1.81 -32.02 15.50
CA ALA A 14 -2.37 -30.85 14.82
C ALA A 14 -1.31 -30.15 13.95
N THR A 15 -1.69 -29.90 12.70
CA THR A 15 -0.84 -29.32 11.66
C THR A 15 -1.63 -28.34 10.80
N ILE A 16 -0.91 -27.39 10.19
CA ILE A 16 -1.42 -26.57 9.09
C ILE A 16 -0.78 -27.10 7.82
N VAL A 17 -1.56 -27.78 6.99
CA VAL A 17 -1.06 -28.32 5.71
C VAL A 17 -0.88 -27.21 4.68
N ASN A 18 -0.09 -27.48 3.64
CA ASN A 18 0.12 -26.51 2.56
C ASN A 18 -1.21 -26.11 1.91
N GLY A 19 -1.49 -24.81 1.83
CA GLY A 19 -2.73 -24.26 1.30
C GLY A 19 -3.85 -24.05 2.33
N ASP A 20 -3.70 -24.53 3.57
CA ASP A 20 -4.70 -24.35 4.64
C ASP A 20 -4.56 -23.02 5.40
N LEU A 21 -3.54 -22.21 5.08
CA LEU A 21 -3.50 -20.79 5.44
C LEU A 21 -3.95 -19.97 4.23
N THR A 22 -4.99 -19.17 4.40
CA THR A 22 -5.60 -18.38 3.33
C THR A 22 -5.79 -16.93 3.75
N VAL A 23 -5.73 -16.02 2.77
CA VAL A 23 -6.07 -14.61 2.96
C VAL A 23 -7.57 -14.44 2.71
N THR A 24 -8.29 -13.89 3.68
CA THR A 24 -9.73 -13.67 3.61
C THR A 24 -10.11 -12.23 3.33
N ILE A 25 -9.24 -11.28 3.71
CA ILE A 25 -9.35 -9.86 3.36
C ILE A 25 -7.94 -9.38 3.01
N ASP A 26 -7.80 -8.68 1.88
CA ASP A 26 -6.53 -8.15 1.40
C ASP A 26 -6.67 -6.72 0.88
N SER A 27 -5.54 -6.05 0.64
CA SER A 27 -5.46 -4.69 0.11
C SER A 27 -6.08 -3.62 1.02
N ALA A 28 -6.00 -3.80 2.34
CA ALA A 28 -6.36 -2.77 3.31
C ALA A 28 -5.49 -1.51 3.17
N VAL A 29 -6.06 -0.35 3.49
CA VAL A 29 -5.32 0.92 3.51
C VAL A 29 -4.30 0.92 4.65
N ALA A 30 -3.09 1.39 4.39
CA ALA A 30 -2.01 1.51 5.37
C ALA A 30 -2.21 2.71 6.34
N ASN A 31 -3.39 2.79 6.96
CA ASN A 31 -3.78 3.86 7.90
C ASN A 31 -3.68 3.43 9.38
N GLY A 32 -3.28 2.18 9.65
CA GLY A 32 -3.20 1.61 11.00
C GLY A 32 -4.53 1.15 11.59
N THR A 33 -5.65 1.36 10.90
CA THR A 33 -7.00 0.97 11.36
C THR A 33 -7.67 -0.05 10.45
N ASP A 34 -7.47 0.04 9.14
CA ASP A 34 -8.00 -0.91 8.17
C ASP A 34 -7.24 -2.23 8.26
N THR A 35 -7.96 -3.33 8.09
CA THR A 35 -7.42 -4.65 8.39
C THR A 35 -7.37 -5.56 7.18
N ASN A 36 -6.23 -6.21 6.97
CA ASN A 36 -6.17 -7.48 6.26
C ASN A 36 -6.55 -8.61 7.22
N ALA A 37 -6.98 -9.75 6.69
CA ALA A 37 -7.38 -10.91 7.48
C ALA A 37 -6.88 -12.21 6.87
N VAL A 38 -6.46 -13.12 7.73
CA VAL A 38 -6.04 -14.47 7.36
C VAL A 38 -6.77 -15.51 8.18
N GLN A 39 -6.88 -16.72 7.63
CA GLN A 39 -7.49 -17.87 8.29
C GLN A 39 -6.64 -19.11 8.06
N ALA A 40 -6.27 -19.76 9.16
CA ALA A 40 -5.63 -21.07 9.19
C ALA A 40 -6.67 -22.15 9.47
N LYS A 41 -6.66 -23.21 8.67
CA LYS A 41 -7.34 -24.47 8.94
C LYS A 41 -6.35 -25.45 9.56
N VAL A 42 -6.75 -26.06 10.66
CA VAL A 42 -5.94 -27.02 11.41
C VAL A 42 -6.57 -28.40 11.30
N THR A 43 -5.77 -29.35 10.87
CA THR A 43 -6.16 -30.77 10.79
C THR A 43 -5.17 -31.64 11.55
N ASP A 44 -5.60 -32.83 11.99
CA ASP A 44 -4.73 -33.86 12.55
C ASP A 44 -4.04 -34.67 11.44
N ALA A 45 -3.19 -35.64 11.79
CA ALA A 45 -2.49 -36.49 10.82
C ALA A 45 -3.43 -37.32 9.91
N ASN A 46 -4.70 -37.50 10.31
CA ASN A 46 -5.71 -38.22 9.54
C ASN A 46 -6.60 -37.27 8.70
N GLY A 47 -6.38 -35.96 8.77
CA GLY A 47 -7.14 -34.95 8.06
C GLY A 47 -8.42 -34.49 8.79
N ASN A 48 -8.65 -34.89 10.05
CA ASN A 48 -9.79 -34.42 10.82
C ASN A 48 -9.55 -33.00 11.33
N VAL A 49 -10.57 -32.15 11.32
CA VAL A 49 -10.47 -30.79 11.88
C VAL A 49 -10.23 -30.83 13.38
N VAL A 50 -9.31 -30.01 13.87
CA VAL A 50 -8.94 -29.99 15.30
C VAL A 50 -9.47 -28.71 15.97
N PRO A 51 -10.54 -28.79 16.78
CA PRO A 51 -11.04 -27.64 17.54
C PRO A 51 -10.23 -27.39 18.82
N ASN A 52 -10.34 -26.17 19.37
CA ASN A 52 -9.77 -25.75 20.65
C ASN A 52 -8.24 -25.88 20.77
N VAL A 53 -7.51 -25.69 19.67
CA VAL A 53 -6.04 -25.61 19.67
C VAL A 53 -5.57 -24.21 19.30
N ALA A 54 -4.47 -23.77 19.92
CA ALA A 54 -3.92 -22.44 19.70
C ALA A 54 -3.04 -22.38 18.45
N VAL A 55 -3.35 -21.45 17.54
CA VAL A 55 -2.52 -21.10 16.39
C VAL A 55 -1.87 -19.75 16.68
N THR A 56 -0.54 -19.69 16.51
CA THR A 56 0.23 -18.45 16.69
C THR A 56 0.42 -17.76 15.34
N PHE A 57 0.11 -16.47 15.27
CA PHE A 57 0.24 -15.66 14.07
C PHE A 57 1.33 -14.60 14.26
N THR A 58 2.16 -14.44 13.24
CA THR A 58 3.21 -13.40 13.17
C THR A 58 3.20 -12.74 11.80
N ALA A 59 3.70 -11.51 11.71
CA ALA A 59 3.82 -10.79 10.45
C ALA A 59 5.11 -9.98 10.38
N ASN A 60 5.55 -9.66 9.16
CA ASN A 60 6.70 -8.81 8.91
C ASN A 60 6.27 -7.41 8.38
N ASN A 61 7.23 -6.64 7.86
CA ASN A 61 7.01 -5.30 7.29
C ASN A 61 6.34 -4.30 8.25
N GLY A 62 6.49 -4.50 9.57
CA GLY A 62 5.90 -3.64 10.59
C GLY A 62 4.40 -3.84 10.81
N ALA A 63 3.77 -4.83 10.16
CA ALA A 63 2.37 -5.13 10.39
C ALA A 63 2.13 -5.61 11.83
N THR A 64 1.08 -5.10 12.45
CA THR A 64 0.65 -5.49 13.79
C THR A 64 -0.44 -6.55 13.66
N VAL A 65 -0.21 -7.72 14.25
CA VAL A 65 -1.20 -8.80 14.34
C VAL A 65 -2.11 -8.52 15.54
N THR A 66 -3.40 -8.29 15.30
CA THR A 66 -4.35 -7.89 16.35
C THR A 66 -4.53 -8.98 17.41
N MET A 67 -4.50 -10.25 17.00
CA MET A 67 -4.58 -11.41 17.87
C MET A 67 -3.48 -12.41 17.51
N ALA A 68 -2.32 -12.25 18.14
CA ALA A 68 -1.14 -13.09 17.87
C ALA A 68 -1.32 -14.57 18.23
N SER A 69 -2.34 -14.93 19.01
CA SER A 69 -2.72 -16.32 19.28
C SER A 69 -4.24 -16.47 19.24
N ALA A 70 -4.73 -17.36 18.39
CA ALA A 70 -6.16 -17.61 18.20
C ALA A 70 -6.48 -19.09 18.40
N MET A 71 -7.57 -19.40 19.09
CA MET A 71 -8.05 -20.77 19.23
C MET A 71 -8.86 -21.20 18.02
N THR A 72 -8.69 -22.44 17.58
CA THR A 72 -9.53 -23.00 16.52
C THR A 72 -10.97 -23.22 17.00
N GLY A 73 -11.93 -22.87 16.16
CA GLY A 73 -13.35 -23.16 16.37
C GLY A 73 -13.70 -24.64 16.14
N SER A 74 -14.99 -24.97 16.24
CA SER A 74 -15.52 -26.33 15.99
C SER A 74 -15.22 -26.88 14.58
N ASN A 75 -14.95 -25.98 13.63
CA ASN A 75 -14.56 -26.29 12.25
C ASN A 75 -13.04 -26.37 12.04
N GLY A 76 -12.23 -26.29 13.10
CA GLY A 76 -10.77 -26.29 13.03
C GLY A 76 -10.17 -25.00 12.45
N LEU A 77 -10.94 -23.92 12.35
CA LEU A 77 -10.46 -22.65 11.79
C LEU A 77 -10.05 -21.68 12.89
N ALA A 78 -8.89 -21.05 12.72
CA ALA A 78 -8.40 -19.94 13.53
C ALA A 78 -8.09 -18.76 12.62
N SER A 79 -8.50 -17.55 13.01
CA SER A 79 -8.28 -16.34 12.20
C SER A 79 -7.67 -15.21 13.02
N THR A 80 -6.98 -14.32 12.32
CA THR A 80 -6.54 -13.04 12.89
C THR A 80 -6.69 -11.95 11.84
N THR A 81 -6.73 -10.71 12.31
CA THR A 81 -6.57 -9.52 11.49
C THR A 81 -5.18 -8.93 11.68
N LEU A 82 -4.79 -8.07 10.74
CA LEU A 82 -3.54 -7.32 10.77
C LEU A 82 -3.81 -5.88 10.33
N THR A 83 -3.16 -4.92 10.99
CA THR A 83 -3.11 -3.52 10.56
C THR A 83 -1.67 -3.12 10.24
N ASN A 84 -1.48 -2.07 9.44
CA ASN A 84 -0.17 -1.49 9.17
C ASN A 84 -0.31 0.00 8.83
N THR A 85 0.73 0.78 9.10
CA THR A 85 0.86 2.17 8.62
C THR A 85 1.82 2.30 7.44
N LYS A 86 2.49 1.20 7.08
CA LYS A 86 3.42 1.11 5.94
C LYS A 86 2.80 0.30 4.81
N THR A 87 2.97 0.77 3.59
CA THR A 87 2.51 0.04 2.39
C THR A 87 3.39 -1.15 2.02
N GLY A 88 2.87 -1.97 1.13
CA GLY A 88 3.56 -3.11 0.54
C GLY A 88 3.18 -4.45 1.16
N ILE A 89 3.96 -5.46 0.80
CA ILE A 89 3.67 -6.85 1.16
C ILE A 89 4.06 -7.11 2.62
N SER A 90 3.11 -7.64 3.38
CA SER A 90 3.27 -8.19 4.72
C SER A 90 3.03 -9.69 4.66
N ARG A 91 4.10 -10.47 4.85
CA ARG A 91 4.06 -11.93 4.94
C ARG A 91 3.58 -12.33 6.33
N VAL A 92 2.46 -13.03 6.38
CA VAL A 92 1.83 -13.53 7.60
C VAL A 92 2.16 -15.01 7.75
N SER A 93 2.62 -15.41 8.93
CA SER A 93 2.92 -16.81 9.26
C SER A 93 2.00 -17.30 10.35
N ALA A 94 1.36 -18.45 10.13
CA ALA A 94 0.57 -19.16 11.11
C ALA A 94 1.29 -20.44 11.52
N ALA A 95 1.48 -20.65 12.83
CA ALA A 95 2.23 -21.77 13.37
C ALA A 95 1.43 -22.52 14.45
N ILE A 96 1.54 -23.84 14.43
CA ILE A 96 1.03 -24.74 15.46
C ILE A 96 1.98 -25.93 15.62
N ASN A 97 2.25 -26.32 16.86
CA ASN A 97 3.25 -27.34 17.18
C ASN A 97 4.59 -27.05 16.46
N SER A 98 5.09 -27.99 15.66
CA SER A 98 6.31 -27.86 14.86
C SER A 98 6.05 -27.51 13.39
N THR A 99 4.84 -27.03 13.07
CA THR A 99 4.40 -26.76 11.70
C THR A 99 4.05 -25.29 11.51
N SER A 100 4.31 -24.75 10.32
CA SER A 100 3.99 -23.36 9.99
C SER A 100 3.70 -23.23 8.51
N GLN A 101 2.76 -22.35 8.17
CA GLN A 101 2.51 -21.90 6.80
C GLN A 101 2.61 -20.38 6.73
N SER A 102 2.83 -19.83 5.54
CA SER A 102 2.85 -18.40 5.33
C SER A 102 2.08 -17.99 4.07
N VAL A 103 1.48 -16.81 4.12
CA VAL A 103 0.81 -16.16 3.00
C VAL A 103 1.18 -14.69 2.96
N ASP A 104 1.13 -14.09 1.78
CA ASP A 104 1.38 -12.66 1.59
C ASP A 104 0.05 -11.90 1.58
N THR A 105 0.03 -10.78 2.31
CA THR A 105 -1.04 -9.78 2.27
C THR A 105 -0.44 -8.45 1.86
N THR A 106 -1.22 -7.56 1.25
CA THR A 106 -0.76 -6.26 0.75
C THR A 106 -1.49 -5.14 1.47
N PHE A 107 -0.74 -4.11 1.90
CA PHE A 107 -1.31 -2.84 2.35
C PHE A 107 -1.08 -1.77 1.28
N ILE A 108 -2.12 -1.01 0.95
CA ILE A 108 -2.11 0.05 -0.07
C ILE A 108 -2.08 1.45 0.55
N ALA A 109 -1.55 2.43 -0.18
CA ALA A 109 -1.44 3.80 0.32
C ALA A 109 -2.82 4.45 0.46
N ASP A 110 -2.95 5.41 1.38
CA ASP A 110 -4.18 6.17 1.52
C ASP A 110 -4.27 7.30 0.48
N GLY A 111 -5.03 7.06 -0.58
CA GLY A 111 -5.29 8.08 -1.60
C GLY A 111 -6.12 9.27 -1.11
N GLY A 112 -6.90 9.10 -0.04
CA GLY A 112 -7.71 10.17 0.57
C GLY A 112 -6.87 11.21 1.30
N THR A 113 -5.72 10.80 1.84
CA THR A 113 -4.77 11.70 2.51
C THR A 113 -3.55 12.04 1.66
N ALA A 114 -3.60 11.74 0.35
CA ALA A 114 -2.53 12.04 -0.59
C ALA A 114 -2.20 13.55 -0.61
N THR A 115 -0.91 13.86 -0.52
CA THR A 115 -0.38 15.22 -0.43
C THR A 115 0.97 15.34 -1.15
N ILE A 116 1.37 16.58 -1.44
CA ILE A 116 2.70 16.94 -1.92
C ILE A 116 3.35 17.73 -0.78
N ILE A 117 4.30 17.11 -0.10
CA ILE A 117 5.04 17.77 0.99
C ILE A 117 6.07 18.75 0.42
N ASP A 118 6.59 19.64 1.28
CA ASP A 118 7.64 20.56 0.90
C ASP A 118 8.87 19.80 0.33
N GLY A 119 9.44 20.33 -0.75
CA GLY A 119 10.54 19.69 -1.49
C GLY A 119 10.15 18.52 -2.41
N ASN A 120 8.89 18.06 -2.42
CA ASN A 120 8.45 16.97 -3.31
C ASN A 120 7.99 17.44 -4.70
N LEU A 121 7.92 18.75 -4.95
CA LEU A 121 7.83 19.28 -6.31
C LEU A 121 9.23 19.75 -6.72
N THR A 122 9.74 19.24 -7.83
CA THR A 122 11.10 19.52 -8.30
C THR A 122 11.13 19.82 -9.78
N VAL A 123 12.06 20.68 -10.19
CA VAL A 123 12.34 20.95 -11.61
C VAL A 123 13.33 19.91 -12.12
N THR A 124 12.94 19.16 -13.16
CA THR A 124 13.79 18.12 -13.77
C THR A 124 14.51 18.61 -15.03
N THR A 125 13.92 19.58 -15.72
CA THR A 125 14.53 20.27 -16.87
C THR A 125 14.23 21.77 -16.75
N ASN A 126 15.26 22.60 -16.90
CA ASN A 126 15.15 24.05 -16.73
C ASN A 126 15.93 24.81 -17.81
N ASN A 127 15.70 26.12 -17.92
CA ASN A 127 16.38 27.03 -18.85
C ASN A 127 16.13 26.72 -20.33
N ALA A 128 14.96 26.17 -20.67
CA ALA A 128 14.48 26.07 -22.06
C ALA A 128 14.37 27.45 -22.71
N LYS A 129 14.55 27.52 -24.03
CA LYS A 129 14.33 28.75 -24.79
C LYS A 129 12.85 29.13 -24.78
N ALA A 130 12.58 30.43 -24.80
CA ALA A 130 11.24 30.99 -24.94
C ALA A 130 10.78 31.01 -26.41
N ASP A 131 10.93 29.89 -27.13
CA ASP A 131 10.59 29.74 -28.56
C ASP A 131 9.22 29.06 -28.78
N GLY A 132 8.54 28.66 -27.70
CA GLY A 132 7.28 27.93 -27.72
C GLY A 132 7.41 26.44 -28.04
N ALA A 133 8.62 25.92 -28.25
CA ALA A 133 8.90 24.53 -28.61
C ALA A 133 9.77 23.82 -27.56
N ASP A 134 10.84 24.46 -27.09
CA ASP A 134 11.70 23.93 -26.03
C ASP A 134 10.93 23.84 -24.70
N THR A 135 11.22 22.78 -23.93
CA THR A 135 10.44 22.45 -22.73
C THR A 135 11.26 22.50 -21.45
N ASN A 136 10.68 23.16 -20.44
CA ASN A 136 11.02 22.88 -19.05
C ASN A 136 10.16 21.71 -18.56
N ALA A 137 10.59 21.04 -17.50
CA ALA A 137 9.89 19.88 -16.95
C ALA A 137 9.91 19.90 -15.41
N VAL A 138 8.79 19.49 -14.81
CA VAL A 138 8.66 19.34 -13.36
C VAL A 138 8.14 17.96 -12.99
N GLN A 139 8.44 17.54 -11.77
CA GLN A 139 8.01 16.29 -11.18
C GLN A 139 7.47 16.54 -9.77
N ALA A 140 6.25 16.07 -9.51
CA ALA A 140 5.65 16.01 -8.18
C ALA A 140 5.71 14.58 -7.63
N LYS A 141 6.20 14.42 -6.40
CA LYS A 141 6.15 13.18 -5.64
C LYS A 141 5.00 13.24 -4.62
N VAL A 142 4.07 12.31 -4.73
CA VAL A 142 2.89 12.24 -3.87
C VAL A 142 3.07 11.17 -2.80
N THR A 143 2.77 11.55 -1.55
CA THR A 143 2.74 10.62 -0.41
C THR A 143 1.44 10.79 0.37
N ASP A 144 1.04 9.77 1.12
CA ASP A 144 -0.07 9.88 2.08
C ASP A 144 0.40 10.53 3.41
N ALA A 145 -0.51 10.67 4.38
CA ALA A 145 -0.19 11.25 5.68
C ALA A 145 0.84 10.45 6.50
N ASN A 146 1.01 9.16 6.21
CA ASN A 146 2.01 8.29 6.83
C ASN A 146 3.34 8.29 6.07
N GLY A 147 3.45 9.06 4.98
CA GLY A 147 4.64 9.14 4.14
C GLY A 147 4.77 7.99 3.13
N ASN A 148 3.74 7.17 2.96
CA ASN A 148 3.75 6.13 1.94
C ASN A 148 3.56 6.75 0.56
N VAL A 149 4.25 6.21 -0.43
CA VAL A 149 4.10 6.60 -1.84
C VAL A 149 2.69 6.26 -2.33
N VAL A 150 1.99 7.24 -2.90
CA VAL A 150 0.63 7.04 -3.44
C VAL A 150 0.70 6.91 -4.96
N THR A 151 0.22 5.79 -5.47
CA THR A 151 0.18 5.48 -6.91
C THR A 151 -1.21 5.72 -7.49
N ASN A 152 -1.30 5.91 -8.80
CA ASN A 152 -2.58 6.04 -9.53
C ASN A 152 -3.51 7.19 -9.07
N VAL A 153 -2.96 8.27 -8.51
CA VAL A 153 -3.70 9.50 -8.19
C VAL A 153 -3.36 10.62 -9.16
N SER A 154 -4.33 11.49 -9.45
CA SER A 154 -4.16 12.59 -10.40
C SER A 154 -3.62 13.84 -9.71
N VAL A 155 -2.52 14.38 -10.25
CA VAL A 155 -1.95 15.67 -9.85
C VAL A 155 -2.23 16.69 -10.94
N SER A 156 -2.80 17.82 -10.56
CA SER A 156 -3.03 18.95 -11.48
C SER A 156 -1.85 19.92 -11.47
N PHE A 157 -1.52 20.48 -12.63
CA PHE A 157 -0.43 21.43 -12.79
C PHE A 157 -0.93 22.70 -13.47
N ILE A 158 -0.49 23.84 -12.94
CA ILE A 158 -0.70 25.16 -13.52
C ILE A 158 0.62 25.92 -13.53
N ALA A 159 0.79 26.84 -14.48
CA ALA A 159 1.94 27.72 -14.55
C ALA A 159 1.48 29.18 -14.76
N ASP A 160 2.30 30.13 -14.33
CA ASP A 160 2.12 31.55 -14.62
C ASP A 160 3.09 32.05 -15.71
N ASN A 161 3.21 33.38 -15.85
CA ASN A 161 4.06 34.03 -16.85
C ASN A 161 3.75 33.60 -18.31
N GLY A 162 2.50 33.22 -18.58
CA GLY A 162 2.05 32.78 -19.90
C GLY A 162 2.54 31.40 -20.34
N ALA A 163 3.24 30.65 -19.48
CA ALA A 163 3.70 29.30 -19.81
C ALA A 163 2.52 28.35 -20.02
N THR A 164 2.60 27.55 -21.08
CA THR A 164 1.61 26.52 -21.40
C THR A 164 2.06 25.18 -20.82
N VAL A 165 1.26 24.62 -19.92
CA VAL A 165 1.47 23.26 -19.39
C VAL A 165 0.96 22.25 -20.42
N THR A 166 1.83 21.37 -20.93
CA THR A 166 1.47 20.39 -21.97
C THR A 166 0.37 19.43 -21.49
N SER A 167 0.50 18.96 -20.25
CA SER A 167 -0.51 18.12 -19.58
C SER A 167 -0.88 18.77 -18.25
N THR A 168 -2.07 19.38 -18.20
CA THR A 168 -2.58 20.05 -16.99
C THR A 168 -2.92 19.08 -15.86
N SER A 169 -2.91 17.78 -16.13
CA SER A 169 -2.94 16.73 -15.12
C SER A 169 -2.04 15.56 -15.51
N ALA A 170 -1.45 14.90 -14.51
CA ALA A 170 -0.71 13.66 -14.69
C ALA A 170 -0.99 12.70 -13.53
N THR A 171 -1.14 11.42 -13.87
CA THR A 171 -1.35 10.35 -12.89
C THR A 171 -0.01 9.87 -12.34
N THR A 172 0.09 9.72 -11.02
CA THR A 172 1.29 9.22 -10.36
C THR A 172 1.60 7.77 -10.75
N ASN A 173 2.86 7.48 -11.05
CA ASN A 173 3.33 6.13 -11.35
C ASN A 173 3.54 5.27 -10.08
N GLN A 174 4.18 4.09 -10.22
CA GLN A 174 4.48 3.17 -9.11
C GLN A 174 5.43 3.74 -8.04
N GLN A 175 6.14 4.83 -8.36
CA GLN A 175 7.00 5.57 -7.44
C GLN A 175 6.30 6.83 -6.88
N GLY A 176 5.00 7.01 -7.16
CA GLY A 176 4.20 8.16 -6.75
C GLY A 176 4.59 9.45 -7.47
N LEU A 177 5.22 9.34 -8.64
CA LEU A 177 5.72 10.49 -9.40
C LEU A 177 4.74 10.86 -10.51
N ALA A 178 4.34 12.12 -10.55
CA ALA A 178 3.58 12.74 -11.62
C ALA A 178 4.44 13.82 -12.28
N THR A 179 4.56 13.79 -13.60
CA THR A 179 5.45 14.70 -14.36
C THR A 179 4.67 15.48 -15.40
N THR A 180 5.06 16.72 -15.65
CA THR A 180 4.56 17.50 -16.78
C THR A 180 5.66 18.35 -17.38
N THR A 181 5.44 18.77 -18.62
CA THR A 181 6.31 19.69 -19.37
C THR A 181 5.60 21.00 -19.59
N LEU A 182 6.39 22.06 -19.81
CA LEU A 182 5.87 23.39 -20.07
C LEU A 182 6.70 24.06 -21.17
N THR A 183 6.02 24.76 -22.06
CA THR A 183 6.61 25.62 -23.09
C THR A 183 6.22 27.08 -22.82
N ASN A 184 6.99 28.03 -23.33
CA ASN A 184 6.65 29.45 -23.26
C ASN A 184 7.24 30.19 -24.45
N THR A 185 6.61 31.29 -24.85
CA THR A 185 7.16 32.28 -25.80
C THR A 185 7.64 33.56 -25.10
N THR A 186 7.42 33.64 -23.79
CA THR A 186 7.88 34.74 -22.92
C THR A 186 9.04 34.25 -22.07
N SER A 187 10.19 34.93 -22.14
CA SER A 187 11.33 34.63 -21.28
C SER A 187 11.11 35.12 -19.85
N GLY A 188 11.88 34.59 -18.91
CA GLY A 188 11.79 34.91 -17.49
C GLY A 188 11.32 33.74 -16.64
N VAL A 189 11.00 34.04 -15.39
CA VAL A 189 10.60 33.04 -14.40
C VAL A 189 9.13 32.67 -14.59
N SER A 190 8.87 31.38 -14.72
CA SER A 190 7.53 30.78 -14.71
C SER A 190 7.39 29.90 -13.47
N LYS A 191 6.47 30.28 -12.59
CA LYS A 191 6.11 29.58 -11.37
C LYS A 191 5.12 28.46 -11.69
N VAL A 192 5.49 27.24 -11.33
CA VAL A 192 4.70 26.04 -11.57
C VAL A 192 4.12 25.55 -10.26
N THR A 193 2.81 25.36 -10.21
CA THR A 193 2.09 24.88 -9.03
C THR A 193 1.46 23.53 -9.32
N ALA A 194 1.80 22.53 -8.50
CA ALA A 194 1.18 21.22 -8.51
C ALA A 194 0.14 21.14 -7.38
N LYS A 195 -1.04 20.54 -7.63
CA LYS A 195 -2.11 20.40 -6.63
C LYS A 195 -2.73 19.00 -6.62
N ILE A 196 -3.04 18.53 -5.41
CA ILE A 196 -3.78 17.29 -5.14
C ILE A 196 -4.55 17.43 -3.82
N ASN A 197 -5.79 16.93 -3.75
CA ASN A 197 -6.62 16.93 -2.53
C ASN A 197 -6.65 18.26 -1.75
N GLY A 198 -6.62 19.40 -2.45
CA GLY A 198 -6.57 20.73 -1.83
C GLY A 198 -5.18 21.16 -1.29
N HIS A 199 -4.19 20.28 -1.29
CA HIS A 199 -2.78 20.59 -1.05
C HIS A 199 -2.10 21.08 -2.32
N SER A 200 -1.08 21.92 -2.17
CA SER A 200 -0.31 22.43 -3.30
C SER A 200 1.14 22.72 -2.95
N GLN A 201 2.04 22.53 -3.92
CA GLN A 201 3.41 23.00 -3.86
C GLN A 201 3.76 23.78 -5.12
N THR A 202 4.80 24.59 -5.02
CA THR A 202 5.21 25.50 -6.08
C THR A 202 6.72 25.48 -6.27
N VAL A 203 7.17 25.54 -7.53
CA VAL A 203 8.57 25.72 -7.90
C VAL A 203 8.71 26.70 -9.05
N ASP A 204 9.85 27.39 -9.09
CA ASP A 204 10.17 28.31 -10.16
C ASP A 204 10.98 27.60 -11.26
N THR A 205 10.54 27.76 -12.50
CA THR A 205 11.30 27.42 -13.71
C THR A 205 11.67 28.70 -14.44
N THR A 206 12.68 28.67 -15.31
CA THR A 206 13.13 29.84 -16.06
C THR A 206 13.18 29.50 -17.54
N PHE A 207 12.60 30.37 -18.36
CA PHE A 207 12.78 30.35 -19.81
C PHE A 207 13.80 31.42 -20.21
N VAL A 208 14.80 31.05 -21.00
CA VAL A 208 15.80 31.98 -21.53
C VAL A 208 15.31 32.58 -22.85
N ALA A 209 15.82 33.75 -23.23
CA ALA A 209 15.53 34.29 -24.56
C ALA A 209 16.04 33.33 -25.66
N ASP A 210 15.34 33.29 -26.81
CA ASP A 210 15.75 32.52 -27.99
C ASP A 210 17.08 33.01 -28.58
#